data_AF-A0A958K9I8-F1
#
_entry.id   AF-A0A958K9I8-F1
#
_cell.length_a   1.000
_cell.length_b   1.000
_cell.length_c   1.000
_cell.angle_alpha   90.00
_cell.angle_beta   90.00
_cell.angle_gamma   90.00
#
_symmetry.space_group_name_H-M   'P 1'
#
loop_
_entity.id
_entity.type
_entity.pdbx_description
1 polymer ?
#
loop_
_entity_poly.entity_id
_entity_poly.type
_entity_poly.pdbx_seq_one_letter_code
_entity_poly.pdbx_strand_id
1 'polypeptide(L)'
;MVEIRRKANATSAIERGFTLIEIVIALFILGTSLVTLLGLQSAILERTNRDQNRLNAMLFMRRVLANIETSNSEVDVGNQSGTFAELLELSQDDPDYDKALSIDGSIEIQFWPLPQNPQALKQVIVRASWGPDALDSFILYYFLPNDEAFDAELADETDTEDLDDDSEE
;
A
#
# COMPACT_ATOMS: atom_id res chain seq x y z
N MET A 1 65.97 -66.99 -3.33
CA MET A 1 66.34 -65.64 -2.85
C MET A 1 66.02 -64.68 -3.98
N VAL A 2 64.84 -64.04 -3.94
CA VAL A 2 64.27 -63.25 -5.05
C VAL A 2 64.04 -61.83 -4.54
N GLU A 3 64.81 -60.88 -5.05
CA GLU A 3 64.70 -59.46 -4.70
C GLU A 3 63.49 -58.81 -5.39
N ILE A 4 62.51 -58.42 -4.59
CA ILE A 4 61.35 -57.65 -5.02
C ILE A 4 61.79 -56.19 -5.23
N ARG A 5 62.15 -55.84 -6.48
CA ARG A 5 62.38 -54.45 -6.89
C ARG A 5 61.05 -53.69 -6.95
N ARG A 6 60.65 -53.11 -5.82
CA ARG A 6 59.57 -52.11 -5.73
C ARG A 6 60.02 -50.82 -6.43
N LYS A 7 59.67 -50.66 -7.71
CA LYS A 7 59.79 -49.36 -8.41
C LYS A 7 58.78 -48.40 -7.78
N ALA A 8 59.24 -47.56 -6.86
CA ALA A 8 58.50 -46.40 -6.42
C ALA A 8 58.42 -45.41 -7.58
N ASN A 9 57.27 -45.36 -8.24
CA ASN A 9 56.95 -44.28 -9.17
C ASN A 9 56.76 -43.01 -8.32
N ALA A 10 57.84 -42.27 -8.11
CA ALA A 10 57.78 -40.93 -7.58
C ALA A 10 57.19 -40.02 -8.67
N THR A 11 55.87 -39.93 -8.71
CA THR A 11 55.17 -38.88 -9.44
C THR A 11 55.56 -37.57 -8.75
N SER A 12 56.54 -36.85 -9.28
CA SER A 12 56.84 -35.50 -8.79
C SER A 12 55.59 -34.66 -9.08
N ALA A 13 54.79 -34.42 -8.05
CA ALA A 13 53.72 -33.45 -8.14
C ALA A 13 54.38 -32.12 -8.51
N ILE A 14 54.13 -31.66 -9.74
CA ILE A 14 54.57 -30.33 -10.17
C ILE A 14 53.71 -29.37 -9.33
N GLU A 15 54.28 -28.87 -8.24
CA GLU A 15 53.71 -27.78 -7.45
C GLU A 15 53.73 -26.52 -8.31
N ARG A 16 52.72 -26.37 -9.18
CA ARG A 16 52.47 -25.13 -9.91
C ARG A 16 51.94 -24.13 -8.90
N GLY A 17 52.82 -23.25 -8.44
CA GLY A 17 52.42 -22.09 -7.64
C GLY A 17 51.45 -21.20 -8.43
N PHE A 18 50.53 -20.55 -7.72
CA PHE A 18 49.66 -19.54 -8.31
C PHE A 18 50.50 -18.39 -8.85
N THR A 19 50.22 -17.99 -10.08
CA THR A 19 50.84 -16.83 -10.69
C THR A 19 50.22 -15.55 -10.12
N LEU A 20 51.01 -14.47 -10.03
CA LEU A 20 50.51 -13.15 -9.60
C LEU A 20 49.31 -12.72 -10.46
N ILE A 21 49.33 -13.01 -11.77
CA ILE A 21 48.25 -12.65 -12.69
C ILE A 21 46.95 -13.38 -12.37
N GLU A 22 46.99 -14.65 -11.99
CA GLU A 22 45.80 -15.39 -11.55
C GLU A 22 45.19 -14.78 -10.30
N ILE A 23 46.01 -14.35 -9.35
CA ILE A 23 45.54 -13.67 -8.13
C ILE A 23 44.84 -12.35 -8.48
N VAL A 24 45.42 -11.56 -9.39
CA VAL A 24 44.79 -10.30 -9.84
C VAL A 24 43.47 -10.55 -10.54
N ILE A 25 43.39 -11.56 -11.42
CA ILE A 25 42.14 -11.92 -12.10
C ILE A 25 41.10 -12.41 -11.09
N ALA A 26 41.49 -13.24 -10.11
CA ALA A 26 40.60 -13.70 -9.06
C ALA A 26 40.04 -12.54 -8.23
N LEU A 27 40.89 -11.58 -7.84
CA LEU A 27 40.48 -10.37 -7.13
C LEU A 27 39.55 -9.49 -7.98
N PHE A 28 39.80 -9.38 -9.28
CA PHE A 28 38.93 -8.63 -10.19
C PHE A 28 37.54 -9.25 -10.29
N ILE A 29 37.46 -10.56 -10.48
CA ILE A 29 36.18 -11.29 -10.53
C ILE A 29 35.46 -11.17 -9.18
N LEU A 30 36.19 -11.30 -8.07
CA LEU A 30 35.62 -11.15 -6.73
C LEU A 30 35.08 -9.73 -6.50
N GLY A 31 35.84 -8.71 -6.86
CA GLY A 31 35.45 -7.31 -6.69
C GLY A 31 34.20 -6.96 -7.51
N THR A 32 34.16 -7.36 -8.78
CA THR A 32 32.99 -7.14 -9.64
C THR A 32 31.75 -7.87 -9.13
N SER A 33 31.89 -9.13 -8.72
CA SER A 33 30.80 -9.90 -8.12
C SER A 33 30.26 -9.23 -6.85
N LEU A 34 31.14 -8.74 -5.99
CA LEU A 34 30.75 -8.06 -4.75
C LEU A 34 29.94 -6.78 -5.03
N VAL A 35 30.38 -5.97 -6.01
CA VAL A 35 29.65 -4.75 -6.42
C VAL A 35 28.26 -5.10 -6.95
N THR A 36 28.13 -6.14 -7.78
CA THR A 36 26.82 -6.56 -8.31
C THR A 36 25.88 -7.04 -7.20
N LEU A 37 26.38 -7.79 -6.22
CA LEU A 37 25.61 -8.29 -5.09
C LEU A 37 25.11 -7.14 -4.21
N LEU A 38 25.99 -6.16 -3.92
CA LEU A 38 25.63 -4.99 -3.14
C LEU A 38 24.53 -4.18 -3.84
N GLY A 39 24.64 -3.96 -5.15
CA GLY A 39 23.60 -3.27 -5.93
C GLY A 39 22.25 -3.97 -5.89
N LEU A 40 22.24 -5.31 -6.01
CA LEU A 40 21.01 -6.09 -5.90
C LEU A 40 20.39 -6.00 -4.50
N GLN A 41 21.22 -6.05 -3.44
CA GLN A 41 20.75 -5.93 -2.06
C GLN A 41 20.12 -4.56 -1.79
N SER A 42 20.75 -3.48 -2.26
CA SER A 42 20.20 -2.13 -2.16
C SER A 42 18.85 -2.01 -2.85
N ALA A 43 18.71 -2.55 -4.07
CA ALA A 43 17.44 -2.54 -4.79
C ALA A 43 16.33 -3.33 -4.07
N ILE A 44 16.68 -4.47 -3.45
CA ILE A 44 15.73 -5.25 -2.65
C ILE A 44 15.27 -4.48 -1.41
N LEU A 45 16.18 -3.82 -0.71
CA LEU A 45 15.84 -3.02 0.48
C LEU A 45 14.94 -1.84 0.13
N GLU A 46 15.24 -1.13 -0.96
CA GLU A 46 14.40 -0.01 -1.43
C GLU A 46 12.99 -0.50 -1.78
N ARG A 47 12.89 -1.60 -2.53
CA ARG A 47 11.59 -2.21 -2.86
C ARG A 47 10.83 -2.64 -1.61
N THR A 48 11.52 -3.26 -0.65
CA THR A 48 10.92 -3.72 0.61
C THR A 48 10.38 -2.53 1.42
N ASN A 49 11.12 -1.43 1.48
CA ASN A 49 10.68 -0.20 2.13
C ASN A 49 9.44 0.39 1.44
N ARG A 50 9.45 0.48 0.11
CA ARG A 50 8.29 0.94 -0.68
C ARG A 50 7.06 0.05 -0.46
N ASP A 51 7.23 -1.26 -0.48
CA ASP A 51 6.15 -2.22 -0.24
C ASP A 51 5.60 -2.09 1.19
N GLN A 52 6.48 -1.88 2.18
CA GLN A 52 6.08 -1.64 3.57
C GLN A 52 5.28 -0.34 3.73
N ASN A 53 5.73 0.76 3.13
CA ASN A 53 5.02 2.05 3.17
C ASN A 53 3.65 1.95 2.50
N ARG A 54 3.58 1.24 1.36
CA ARG A 54 2.32 0.97 0.67
C ARG A 54 1.34 0.17 1.52
N LEU A 55 1.81 -0.86 2.24
CA LEU A 55 0.99 -1.64 3.15
C LEU A 55 0.50 -0.79 4.33
N ASN A 56 1.38 0.01 4.94
CA ASN A 56 1.01 0.92 6.02
C ASN A 56 -0.04 1.94 5.55
N ALA A 57 0.18 2.59 4.41
CA ALA A 57 -0.78 3.52 3.80
C ALA A 57 -2.15 2.86 3.61
N MET A 58 -2.18 1.62 3.08
CA MET A 58 -3.42 0.87 2.90
C MET A 58 -4.15 0.59 4.22
N LEU A 59 -3.41 0.25 5.28
CA LEU A 59 -3.98 0.02 6.61
C LEU A 59 -4.58 1.32 7.18
N PHE A 60 -3.88 2.45 7.06
CA PHE A 60 -4.40 3.74 7.54
C PHE A 60 -5.61 4.21 6.74
N MET A 61 -5.60 4.07 5.41
CA MET A 61 -6.78 4.38 4.59
C MET A 61 -8.00 3.54 5.00
N ARG A 62 -7.81 2.25 5.28
CA ARG A 62 -8.89 1.39 5.78
C ARG A 62 -9.36 1.79 7.17
N ARG A 63 -8.45 2.22 8.05
CA ARG A 63 -8.80 2.73 9.38
C ARG A 63 -9.60 4.02 9.28
N VAL A 64 -9.26 4.92 8.34
CA VAL A 64 -10.04 6.12 8.03
C VAL A 64 -11.44 5.75 7.54
N LEU A 65 -11.55 4.84 6.56
CA LEU A 65 -12.86 4.40 6.08
C LEU A 65 -13.70 3.76 7.16
N ALA A 66 -13.12 2.87 7.98
CA ALA A 66 -13.81 2.27 9.11
C ALA A 66 -14.27 3.33 10.12
N ASN A 67 -13.44 4.35 10.39
CA ASN A 67 -13.84 5.46 11.25
C ASN A 67 -15.03 6.23 10.67
N ILE A 68 -15.01 6.54 9.37
CA ILE A 68 -16.12 7.19 8.65
C ILE A 68 -17.39 6.33 8.71
N GLU A 69 -17.29 5.02 8.53
CA GLU A 69 -18.44 4.10 8.61
C GLU A 69 -19.03 4.00 10.02
N THR A 70 -18.17 4.02 11.05
CA THR A 70 -18.63 3.89 12.46
C THR A 70 -19.07 5.21 13.08
N SER A 71 -18.57 6.33 12.57
CA SER A 71 -18.99 7.65 12.98
C SER A 71 -20.36 7.90 12.39
N ASN A 72 -21.40 7.62 13.18
CA ASN A 72 -22.81 7.82 12.83
C ASN A 72 -23.20 9.30 12.55
N SER A 73 -22.19 10.17 12.42
CA SER A 73 -22.34 11.58 12.07
C SER A 73 -22.47 11.67 10.56
N GLU A 74 -23.44 12.45 10.09
CA GLU A 74 -23.57 12.80 8.68
C GLU A 74 -22.23 13.29 8.15
N VAL A 75 -21.67 12.51 7.24
CA VAL A 75 -20.40 12.82 6.62
C VAL A 75 -20.66 13.95 5.63
N ASP A 76 -20.20 15.15 6.00
CA ASP A 76 -20.35 16.35 5.19
C ASP A 76 -19.49 16.29 3.92
N VAL A 77 -20.02 16.85 2.83
CA VAL A 77 -19.27 17.06 1.59
C VAL A 77 -18.14 18.04 1.84
N GLY A 78 -16.92 17.65 1.48
CA GLY A 78 -15.75 18.47 1.76
C GLY A 78 -14.45 17.78 1.39
N ASN A 79 -13.36 18.51 1.61
CA ASN A 79 -12.01 18.01 1.45
C ASN A 79 -11.24 18.26 2.74
N GLN A 80 -10.64 17.21 3.28
CA GLN A 80 -9.74 17.26 4.42
C GLN A 80 -8.39 16.72 3.99
N SER A 81 -7.31 17.44 4.29
CA SER A 81 -5.95 17.05 3.96
C SER A 81 -5.05 17.27 5.15
N GLY A 82 -4.12 16.34 5.37
CA GLY A 82 -3.17 16.38 6.47
C GLY A 82 -2.39 15.08 6.52
N THR A 83 -1.64 14.85 7.59
CA THR A 83 -1.05 13.51 7.81
C THR A 83 -2.13 12.53 8.26
N PHE A 84 -1.92 11.22 8.07
CA PHE A 84 -2.87 10.23 8.64
C PHE A 84 -2.93 10.29 10.16
N ALA A 85 -1.87 10.74 10.84
CA ALA A 85 -1.89 10.96 12.28
C ALA A 85 -2.91 12.05 12.67
N GLU A 86 -2.97 13.14 11.91
CA GLU A 86 -3.95 14.22 12.12
C GLU A 86 -5.37 13.79 11.75
N LEU A 87 -5.55 13.16 10.58
CA LEU A 87 -6.86 12.72 10.09
C LEU A 87 -7.52 11.66 10.98
N LEU A 88 -6.72 10.85 11.67
CA LEU A 88 -7.19 9.82 12.61
C LEU A 88 -7.13 10.29 14.07
N GLU A 89 -6.74 11.53 14.33
CA GLU A 89 -6.55 12.10 15.67
C GLU A 89 -5.71 11.21 16.59
N LEU A 90 -4.64 10.60 16.07
CA LEU A 90 -3.78 9.70 16.83
C LEU A 90 -3.00 10.48 17.91
N SER A 91 -2.95 9.92 19.11
CA SER A 91 -2.08 10.43 20.17
C SER A 91 -0.62 10.03 19.93
N GLN A 92 0.33 10.80 20.49
CA GLN A 92 1.76 10.48 20.42
C GLN A 92 2.12 9.15 21.09
N ASP A 93 1.27 8.65 21.98
CA ASP A 93 1.45 7.35 22.64
C ASP A 93 0.95 6.17 21.78
N ASP A 94 0.28 6.42 20.64
CA ASP A 94 -0.12 5.36 19.72
C ASP A 94 1.14 4.77 19.03
N PRO A 95 1.34 3.44 19.08
CA PRO A 95 2.53 2.79 18.50
C PRO A 95 2.67 3.00 16.99
N ASP A 96 1.60 3.42 16.30
CA ASP A 96 1.60 3.71 14.87
C ASP A 96 1.68 5.21 14.55
N TYR A 97 1.78 6.10 15.56
CA TYR A 97 1.85 7.55 15.37
C TYR A 97 2.97 7.96 14.40
N ASP A 98 4.21 7.52 14.63
CA ASP A 98 5.36 7.88 13.79
C ASP A 98 5.18 7.41 12.33
N LYS A 99 4.57 6.24 12.13
CA LYS A 99 4.29 5.71 10.80
C LYS A 99 3.21 6.54 10.11
N ALA A 100 2.14 6.88 10.83
CA ALA A 100 1.05 7.70 10.31
C ALA A 100 1.50 9.13 9.97
N LEU A 101 2.47 9.67 10.72
CA LEU A 101 3.07 10.98 10.47
C LEU A 101 3.89 11.00 9.16
N SER A 102 4.45 9.87 8.76
CA SER A 102 5.24 9.76 7.51
C SER A 102 4.40 9.65 6.24
N ILE A 103 3.07 9.62 6.35
CA ILE A 103 2.15 9.41 5.23
C ILE A 103 1.15 10.57 5.19
N ASP A 104 1.21 11.32 4.10
CA ASP A 104 0.24 12.36 3.80
C ASP A 104 -1.06 11.72 3.32
N GLY A 105 -2.18 12.24 3.80
CA GLY A 105 -3.53 11.80 3.49
C GLY A 105 -4.40 12.94 2.97
N SER A 106 -5.32 12.61 2.07
CA SER A 106 -6.44 13.51 1.75
C SER A 106 -7.72 12.71 1.59
N ILE A 107 -8.80 13.21 2.18
CA ILE A 107 -10.14 12.64 2.12
C ILE A 107 -11.01 13.67 1.39
N GLU A 108 -11.56 13.27 0.25
CA GLU A 108 -12.48 14.09 -0.54
C GLU A 108 -13.82 13.37 -0.61
N ILE A 109 -14.88 14.04 -0.18
CA ILE A 109 -16.23 13.48 -0.11
C ILE A 109 -17.11 14.34 -1.01
N GLN A 110 -17.74 13.70 -1.99
CA GLN A 110 -18.58 14.37 -2.98
C GLN A 110 -19.80 13.52 -3.34
N PHE A 111 -20.87 14.14 -3.82
CA PHE A 111 -22.00 13.39 -4.35
C PHE A 111 -21.64 12.74 -5.69
N TRP A 112 -22.06 11.50 -5.86
CA TRP A 112 -21.93 10.78 -7.12
C TRP A 112 -23.22 10.95 -7.93
N PRO A 113 -23.17 11.64 -9.09
CA PRO A 113 -24.38 11.95 -9.84
C PRO A 113 -24.93 10.68 -10.51
N LEU A 114 -26.02 10.13 -9.94
CA LEU A 114 -26.80 9.09 -10.59
C LEU A 114 -27.89 9.71 -11.49
N PRO A 115 -28.29 9.06 -12.60
CA PRO A 115 -29.25 9.64 -13.54
C PRO A 115 -30.64 9.94 -12.97
N GLN A 116 -31.09 9.19 -11.95
CA GLN A 116 -32.42 9.34 -11.35
C GLN A 116 -32.39 10.18 -10.06
N ASN A 117 -31.37 9.99 -9.23
CA ASN A 117 -31.21 10.70 -7.96
C ASN A 117 -29.74 11.14 -7.78
N PRO A 118 -29.38 12.39 -8.11
CA PRO A 118 -27.99 12.85 -8.10
C PRO A 118 -27.37 12.91 -6.69
N GLN A 119 -28.17 12.75 -5.64
CA GLN A 119 -27.74 12.81 -4.23
C GLN A 119 -27.87 11.48 -3.49
N ALA A 120 -28.29 10.39 -4.15
CA ALA A 120 -28.48 9.10 -3.49
C ALA A 120 -27.18 8.42 -3.01
N LEU A 121 -26.02 8.85 -3.51
CA LEU A 121 -24.74 8.20 -3.22
C LEU A 121 -23.66 9.25 -2.96
N LYS A 122 -22.92 9.09 -1.87
CA LYS A 122 -21.69 9.85 -1.56
C LYS A 122 -20.49 9.02 -2.00
N GLN A 123 -19.57 9.61 -2.72
CA GLN A 123 -18.27 9.04 -3.05
C GLN A 123 -17.22 9.61 -2.10
N VAL A 124 -16.52 8.72 -1.40
CA VAL A 124 -15.38 9.02 -0.55
C VAL A 124 -14.10 8.61 -1.30
N ILE A 125 -13.24 9.59 -1.58
CA ILE A 125 -11.95 9.41 -2.23
C ILE A 125 -10.88 9.62 -1.17
N VAL A 126 -10.22 8.54 -0.76
CA VAL A 126 -9.09 8.61 0.17
C VAL A 126 -7.80 8.45 -0.63
N ARG A 127 -6.90 9.42 -0.52
CA ARG A 127 -5.57 9.38 -1.13
C ARG A 127 -4.53 9.30 -0.02
N ALA A 128 -3.51 8.47 -0.25
CA ALA A 128 -2.33 8.38 0.59
C ALA A 128 -1.09 8.64 -0.27
N SER A 129 -0.12 9.37 0.26
CA SER A 129 1.18 9.62 -0.36
C SER A 129 2.29 9.46 0.68
N TRP A 130 3.35 8.74 0.34
CA TRP A 130 4.51 8.52 1.23
C TRP A 130 5.84 8.94 0.57
N GLY A 131 5.76 9.65 -0.56
CA GLY A 131 6.92 10.11 -1.31
C GLY A 131 6.54 11.15 -2.37
N PRO A 132 7.55 11.74 -3.05
CA PRO A 132 7.32 12.73 -4.10
C PRO A 132 6.91 12.11 -5.44
N ASP A 133 7.18 10.82 -5.65
CA ASP A 133 6.91 10.13 -6.90
C ASP A 133 5.43 9.73 -6.99
N ALA A 134 4.86 9.79 -8.21
CA ALA A 134 3.48 9.35 -8.44
C ALA A 134 3.24 7.87 -8.08
N LEU A 135 4.30 7.05 -8.13
CA LEU A 135 4.27 5.64 -7.73
C LEU A 135 4.23 5.45 -6.21
N ASP A 136 4.57 6.48 -5.44
CA ASP A 136 4.52 6.51 -3.98
C ASP A 136 3.21 7.08 -3.46
N SER A 137 2.13 6.87 -4.23
CA SER A 137 0.77 7.26 -3.86
C SER A 137 -0.22 6.14 -4.13
N PHE A 138 -1.35 6.15 -3.41
CA PHE A 138 -2.44 5.22 -3.59
C PHE A 138 -3.77 5.95 -3.41
N ILE A 139 -4.77 5.56 -4.19
CA ILE A 139 -6.12 6.14 -4.15
C ILE A 139 -7.12 5.01 -3.93
N LEU A 140 -8.00 5.21 -2.96
CA LEU A 140 -9.10 4.31 -2.63
C LEU A 140 -10.42 5.04 -2.84
N TYR A 141 -11.30 4.42 -3.63
CA TYR A 141 -12.65 4.90 -3.89
C TYR A 141 -13.61 4.07 -3.06
N TYR A 142 -14.46 4.74 -2.29
CA TYR A 142 -15.51 4.12 -1.49
C TYR A 142 -16.83 4.85 -1.73
N PHE A 143 -17.94 4.14 -1.62
CA PHE A 143 -19.26 4.67 -1.92
C PHE A 143 -20.20 4.38 -0.75
N LEU A 144 -20.83 5.43 -0.26
CA LEU A 144 -21.79 5.39 0.85
C LEU A 144 -23.18 5.74 0.31
N PRO A 145 -24.23 5.02 0.72
CA PRO A 145 -25.60 5.48 0.48
C PRO A 145 -25.85 6.80 1.22
N ASN A 146 -26.71 7.65 0.67
CA ASN A 146 -27.20 8.83 1.35
C ASN A 146 -28.62 8.57 1.87
N ASP A 147 -28.73 8.15 3.12
CA ASP A 147 -30.00 7.71 3.71
C ASP A 147 -31.10 8.78 3.63
N GLU A 148 -30.76 10.07 3.76
CA GLU A 148 -31.71 11.17 3.58
C GLU A 148 -32.38 11.20 2.20
N ALA A 149 -31.63 10.87 1.16
CA ALA A 149 -32.15 10.84 -0.21
C ALA A 149 -33.08 9.64 -0.44
N PHE A 150 -32.87 8.54 0.29
CA PHE A 150 -33.75 7.38 0.27
C PHE A 150 -35.03 7.62 1.09
N ASP A 151 -34.91 8.24 2.26
CA ASP A 151 -36.05 8.56 3.12
C ASP A 151 -36.99 9.59 2.45
N ALA A 152 -36.43 10.56 1.72
CA ALA A 152 -37.20 11.53 0.95
C ALA A 152 -38.01 10.89 -0.19
N GLU A 153 -37.49 9.84 -0.83
CA GLU A 153 -38.17 9.11 -1.90
C GLU A 153 -39.34 8.26 -1.35
N LEU A 154 -39.15 7.63 -0.18
CA LEU A 154 -40.22 6.87 0.50
C LEU A 154 -41.37 7.76 0.99
N ALA A 155 -41.08 9.00 1.40
CA ALA A 155 -42.10 9.93 1.85
C ALA A 155 -43.03 10.40 0.70
N ASP A 156 -42.52 10.52 -0.52
CA ASP A 156 -43.29 10.95 -1.70
C ASP A 156 -44.27 9.85 -2.17
N GLU A 157 -43.93 8.57 -2.01
CA GLU A 157 -44.80 7.46 -2.40
C GLU A 157 -46.04 7.32 -1.49
N THR A 158 -45.92 7.62 -0.19
CA THR A 158 -47.02 7.40 0.77
C THR A 158 -48.18 8.40 0.68
N ASP A 159 -48.00 9.55 0.04
CA ASP A 159 -49.04 10.59 -0.06
C ASP A 159 -50.01 10.37 -1.24
N THR A 160 -49.81 9.34 -2.07
CA THR A 160 -50.59 9.14 -3.30
C THR A 160 -51.69 8.07 -3.21
N GLU A 161 -51.76 7.27 -2.15
CA GLU A 161 -52.70 6.13 -2.06
C GLU A 161 -54.09 6.44 -1.45
N ASP A 162 -54.32 7.61 -0.86
CA ASP A 162 -55.56 7.89 -0.09
C ASP A 162 -56.68 8.64 -0.83
N LEU A 163 -56.67 8.70 -2.18
CA LEU A 163 -57.63 9.54 -2.93
C LEU A 163 -58.70 8.81 -3.77
N ASP A 164 -58.78 7.47 -3.75
CA ASP A 164 -59.66 6.73 -4.67
C ASP A 164 -60.83 5.94 -4.06
N ASP A 165 -61.13 6.05 -2.75
CA ASP A 165 -62.20 5.23 -2.12
C ASP A 165 -63.36 6.03 -1.53
N ASP A 166 -64.08 6.84 -2.34
CA ASP A 166 -65.35 7.43 -1.89
C ASP A 166 -66.36 7.73 -3.03
N SER A 167 -66.42 6.87 -4.05
CA SER A 167 -67.45 6.98 -5.10
C SER A 167 -68.18 5.66 -5.38
N GLU A 168 -68.90 5.14 -4.38
CA GLU A 168 -70.07 4.31 -4.64
C GLU A 168 -71.34 4.96 -4.06
N GLU A 169 -72.13 5.54 -4.98
CA GLU A 169 -73.55 5.94 -4.85
C GLU A 169 -74.50 4.74 -4.74
#